data_AF-A0A0Q6Z1G3-F1
#
_entry.id   AF-A0A0Q6Z1G3-F1
#
_cell.length_a   1.000
_cell.length_b   1.000
_cell.length_c   1.000
_cell.angle_alpha   90.00
_cell.angle_beta   90.00
_cell.angle_gamma   90.00
#
_symmetry.space_group_name_H-M   'P 1'
#
loop_
_entity.id
_entity.type
_entity.pdbx_description
1 polymer ?
#
loop_
_entity_poly.entity_id
_entity_poly.type
_entity_poly.pdbx_seq_one_letter_code
_entity_poly.pdbx_strand_id
1 'polypeptide(L)'
;MRNSYTAFEVAQKIGISLDTFYRTRERRHGEDGLPRPISERGPLRFECTGIDAWLMRHHPARPAARAANDTSLAPVLAAMTDAEHRDRLHRAYAPQTPPVPLDSSRRRARG
;
A
#
# COMPACT_ATOMS: atom_id res chain seq x y z
N MET A 1 22.15 12.71 0.32
CA MET A 1 21.14 11.76 0.84
C MET A 1 21.50 11.46 2.29
N ARG A 2 20.54 11.43 3.22
CA ARG A 2 20.82 10.93 4.58
C ARG A 2 21.00 9.42 4.49
N ASN A 3 22.08 8.90 5.08
CA ASN A 3 22.42 7.49 4.99
C ASN A 3 21.87 6.67 6.18
N SER A 4 21.48 7.31 7.28
CA SER A 4 20.89 6.64 8.45
C SER A 4 20.07 7.59 9.31
N TYR A 5 19.13 7.01 10.06
CA TYR A 5 18.45 7.67 11.18
C TYR A 5 19.14 7.34 12.50
N THR A 6 19.19 8.32 13.39
CA THR A 6 19.55 8.10 14.81
C THR A 6 18.32 7.68 15.61
N ALA A 7 18.52 7.01 16.76
CA ALA A 7 17.43 6.71 17.69
C ALA A 7 16.63 7.95 18.11
N PHE A 8 17.30 9.10 18.27
CA PHE A 8 16.65 10.36 18.62
C PHE A 8 15.69 10.84 17.52
N GLU A 9 16.10 10.79 16.26
CA GLU A 9 15.24 11.18 15.14
C GLU A 9 14.03 10.26 14.98
N VAL A 10 14.21 8.95 15.17
CA VAL A 10 13.11 7.99 15.14
C VAL A 10 12.12 8.30 16.27
N ALA A 11 12.61 8.53 17.50
CA ALA A 11 11.78 8.85 18.65
C ALA A 11 10.97 10.15 18.43
N GLN A 12 11.58 11.19 17.87
CA GLN A 12 10.89 12.43 17.53
C GLN A 12 9.79 12.20 16.49
N LYS A 13 10.05 11.42 15.44
CA LYS A 13 9.08 11.18 14.36
C LYS A 13 7.83 10.42 14.82
N ILE A 14 7.95 9.58 15.85
CA ILE A 14 6.80 8.88 16.45
C ILE A 14 6.24 9.60 17.68
N GLY A 15 6.79 10.77 18.05
CA GLY A 15 6.29 11.60 19.14
C GLY A 15 6.55 11.07 20.54
N ILE A 16 7.64 10.34 20.77
CA ILE A 16 8.01 9.84 22.12
C ILE A 16 9.40 10.31 22.55
N SER A 17 9.68 10.22 23.85
CA SER A 17 11.01 10.52 24.37
C SER A 17 12.04 9.46 23.95
N LEU A 18 13.32 9.85 23.88
CA LEU A 18 14.42 8.95 23.56
C LEU A 18 14.54 7.79 24.58
N ASP A 19 14.34 8.07 25.87
CA ASP A 19 14.34 7.04 26.92
C ASP A 19 13.22 6.01 26.70
N THR A 20 11.99 6.50 26.45
CA THR A 20 10.84 5.64 26.14
C THR A 20 11.11 4.79 24.89
N PHE A 21 11.77 5.35 23.88
CA PHE A 21 12.15 4.60 22.69
C PHE A 21 13.11 3.45 23.04
N TYR A 22 14.17 3.69 23.81
CA TYR A 22 15.09 2.62 24.22
C TYR A 22 14.39 1.51 25.02
N ARG A 23 13.54 1.89 25.99
CA ARG A 23 12.82 0.92 26.84
C ARG A 23 11.80 0.08 26.08
N THR A 24 11.19 0.65 25.03
CA THR A 24 10.15 -0.02 24.24
C THR A 24 10.66 -0.64 22.93
N ARG A 25 11.94 -0.45 22.59
CA ARG A 25 12.52 -0.85 21.29
C ARG A 25 12.29 -2.32 20.96
N GLU A 26 12.66 -3.22 21.87
CA GLU A 26 12.54 -4.67 21.62
C GLU A 26 11.09 -5.08 21.41
N ARG A 27 10.17 -4.50 22.19
CA ARG A 27 8.74 -4.72 22.00
C ARG A 27 8.29 -4.26 20.61
N ARG A 28 8.69 -3.07 20.17
CA ARG A 28 8.37 -2.55 18.83
C ARG A 28 9.01 -3.36 17.71
N HIS A 29 10.17 -3.96 17.95
CA HIS A 29 10.77 -4.89 16.98
C HIS A 29 9.91 -6.15 16.83
N GLY A 30 9.48 -6.75 17.95
CA GLY A 30 8.67 -7.98 17.96
C GLY A 30 7.22 -7.78 17.50
N GLU A 31 6.57 -6.70 17.94
CA GLU A 31 5.14 -6.44 17.68
C GLU A 31 4.92 -5.62 16.41
N ASP A 32 5.66 -4.53 16.26
CA ASP A 32 5.44 -3.54 15.18
C ASP A 32 6.34 -3.76 13.96
N GLY A 33 7.30 -4.69 14.04
CA GLY A 33 8.31 -4.94 13.01
C GLY A 33 9.31 -3.79 12.84
N LEU A 34 9.65 -3.07 13.91
CA LEU A 34 10.68 -2.03 13.87
C LEU A 34 12.02 -2.61 13.36
N PRO A 35 12.68 -2.01 12.36
CA PRO A 35 13.97 -2.49 11.86
C PRO A 35 15.04 -2.52 12.95
N ARG A 36 15.95 -3.50 12.88
CA ARG A 36 17.14 -3.52 13.74
C ARG A 36 18.11 -2.40 13.38
N PRO A 37 18.87 -1.88 14.36
CA PRO A 37 19.91 -0.92 14.07
C PRO A 37 21.04 -1.55 13.23
N ILE A 38 21.65 -0.74 12.37
CA ILE A 38 22.82 -1.09 11.56
C ILE A 38 24.06 -1.35 12.45
N SER A 39 24.14 -0.65 13.58
CA SER A 39 25.21 -0.85 14.57
C SER A 39 24.62 -0.91 15.98
N GLU A 40 25.07 -1.91 16.74
CA GLU A 40 24.80 -2.05 18.17
C GLU A 40 25.95 -1.50 19.04
N ARG A 41 27.09 -1.14 18.43
CA ARG A 41 28.23 -0.54 19.13
C ARG A 41 28.14 0.98 19.02
N GLY A 42 27.79 1.63 20.14
CA GLY A 42 27.63 3.08 20.24
C GLY A 42 26.19 3.55 19.99
N PRO A 43 25.98 4.83 19.63
CA PRO A 43 24.64 5.36 19.38
C PRO A 43 23.93 4.57 18.28
N LEU A 44 22.70 4.12 18.54
CA LEU A 44 21.95 3.31 17.58
C LEU A 44 21.68 4.10 16.30
N ARG A 45 21.97 3.46 15.17
CA ARG A 45 21.68 3.98 13.83
C ARG A 45 20.84 2.99 13.06
N PHE A 46 19.89 3.48 12.28
CA PHE A 46 18.94 2.69 11.52
C PHE A 46 19.03 3.05 10.04
N GLU A 47 18.74 2.07 9.19
CA GLU A 47 18.70 2.26 7.74
C GLU A 47 17.48 3.12 7.36
N CYS A 48 17.66 4.06 6.43
CA CYS A 48 16.64 5.06 6.12
C CYS A 48 15.39 4.44 5.51
N THR A 49 15.54 3.58 4.51
CA THR A 49 14.43 2.99 3.76
C THR A 49 13.51 2.17 4.66
N GLY A 50 14.08 1.34 5.52
CA GLY A 50 13.38 0.49 6.45
C GLY A 50 12.61 1.29 7.50
N ILE A 51 13.23 2.33 8.05
CA ILE A 51 12.56 3.23 9.00
C ILE A 51 11.46 4.03 8.31
N ASP A 52 11.69 4.58 7.11
CA ASP A 52 10.67 5.33 6.38
C ASP A 52 9.45 4.45 6.07
N ALA A 53 9.67 3.21 5.63
CA ALA A 53 8.60 2.24 5.41
C ALA A 53 7.87 1.82 6.70
N TRP A 54 8.58 1.74 7.82
CA TRP A 54 7.98 1.47 9.12
C TRP A 54 7.15 2.66 9.61
N LEU A 55 7.69 3.89 9.50
CA LEU A 55 7.00 5.12 9.86
C LEU A 55 5.75 5.34 9.01
N MET A 56 5.78 5.07 7.71
CA MET A 56 4.57 5.16 6.87
C MET A 56 3.45 4.24 7.34
N ARG A 57 3.78 3.08 7.93
CA ARG A 57 2.79 2.13 8.46
C ARG A 57 2.25 2.56 9.83
N HIS A 58 3.09 3.18 10.65
CA HIS A 58 2.81 3.52 12.06
C HIS A 58 2.63 5.02 12.31
N HIS A 59 2.46 5.82 11.25
CA HIS A 59 2.35 7.27 11.35
C HIS A 59 1.07 7.67 12.11
N PRO A 60 1.12 8.60 13.08
CA PRO A 60 -0.06 9.02 13.85
C PRO A 60 -1.21 9.56 13.00
N ALA A 61 -0.90 10.19 11.87
CA ALA A 61 -1.91 10.70 10.93
C ALA A 61 -2.48 9.64 9.97
N ARG A 62 -1.97 8.39 10.01
CA ARG A 62 -2.57 7.31 9.25
C ARG A 62 -3.91 6.98 9.91
N PRO A 63 -5.04 7.00 9.17
CA PRO A 63 -6.29 6.47 9.70
C PRO A 63 -6.00 5.07 10.22
N ALA A 64 -6.38 4.76 11.47
CA ALA A 64 -6.25 3.41 12.00
C ALA A 64 -6.73 2.47 10.92
N ALA A 65 -5.85 1.57 10.46
CA ALA A 65 -6.18 0.69 9.36
C ALA A 65 -7.35 -0.17 9.85
N ARG A 66 -8.58 0.30 9.58
CA ARG A 66 -9.78 -0.52 9.61
C ARG A 66 -9.39 -1.76 8.84
N ALA A 67 -9.42 -2.90 9.50
CA ALA A 67 -9.03 -4.15 8.88
C ALA A 67 -9.78 -4.23 7.54
N ALA A 68 -9.04 -4.16 6.43
CA ALA A 68 -9.64 -4.23 5.10
C ALA A 68 -10.43 -5.54 4.89
N ASN A 69 -10.18 -6.52 5.78
CA ASN A 69 -10.82 -7.83 5.83
C ASN A 69 -11.92 -7.94 6.91
N ASP A 70 -12.36 -6.84 7.52
CA ASP A 70 -13.54 -6.88 8.39
C ASP A 70 -14.79 -7.15 7.55
N THR A 71 -15.08 -8.44 7.39
CA THR A 71 -16.18 -8.98 6.59
C THR A 71 -17.53 -8.72 7.24
N SER A 72 -17.57 -8.23 8.49
CA SER A 72 -18.81 -7.88 9.18
C SER A 72 -19.47 -6.60 8.67
N LEU A 73 -18.73 -5.77 7.93
CA LEU A 73 -19.20 -4.50 7.36
C LEU A 73 -19.16 -4.45 5.84
N ALA A 74 -18.77 -5.54 5.17
CA ALA A 74 -18.94 -5.62 3.73
C ALA A 74 -20.46 -5.50 3.44
N PRO A 75 -20.91 -4.56 2.57
CA PRO A 75 -22.29 -4.62 2.10
C PRO A 75 -22.46 -6.02 1.53
N VAL A 76 -23.39 -6.79 2.10
CA VAL A 76 -23.74 -8.12 1.62
C VAL A 76 -24.06 -7.93 0.14
N LEU A 77 -23.10 -8.26 -0.73
CA LEU A 77 -23.36 -8.35 -2.15
C LEU A 77 -24.41 -9.45 -2.23
N ALA A 78 -25.65 -9.06 -2.55
CA ALA A 78 -26.71 -10.02 -2.77
C ALA A 78 -26.15 -11.13 -3.64
N ALA A 79 -26.35 -12.38 -3.24
CA ALA A 79 -25.79 -13.52 -3.96
C ALA A 79 -26.17 -13.40 -5.44
N MET A 80 -25.18 -13.09 -6.28
CA MET A 80 -25.36 -12.99 -7.72
C MET A 80 -25.05 -14.35 -8.32
N THR A 81 -25.87 -14.78 -9.25
CA THR A 81 -25.58 -15.95 -10.07
C THR A 81 -24.39 -15.66 -10.99
N ASP A 82 -23.68 -16.70 -11.43
CA ASP A 82 -22.53 -16.57 -12.35
C ASP A 82 -22.88 -15.85 -13.67
N ALA A 83 -24.15 -15.92 -14.09
CA ALA A 83 -24.64 -15.19 -15.26
C ALA A 83 -24.68 -13.68 -14.99
N GLU A 84 -25.27 -13.28 -13.86
CA GLU A 84 -25.34 -11.86 -13.45
C GLU A 84 -23.96 -11.27 -13.18
N HIS A 85 -23.04 -12.07 -12.64
CA HIS A 85 -21.66 -11.66 -12.44
C HIS A 85 -20.95 -11.40 -13.78
N ARG A 86 -21.11 -12.29 -14.76
CA ARG A 86 -20.55 -12.12 -16.11
C ARG A 86 -21.09 -10.88 -16.81
N ASP A 87 -22.39 -10.66 -16.76
CA ASP A 87 -23.03 -9.49 -17.39
C ASP A 87 -22.56 -8.18 -16.76
N ARG A 88 -22.40 -8.15 -15.43
CA ARG A 88 -21.83 -7.00 -14.72
C ARG A 88 -20.40 -6.71 -15.17
N LEU A 89 -19.55 -7.73 -15.25
CA LEU A 89 -18.16 -7.57 -15.70
C LEU A 89 -18.09 -7.13 -17.16
N HIS A 90 -18.92 -7.70 -18.04
CA HIS A 90 -19.02 -7.26 -19.43
C HIS A 90 -19.45 -5.80 -19.52
N ARG A 91 -20.43 -5.34 -18.73
CA ARG A 91 -20.83 -3.93 -18.76
C ARG A 91 -19.74 -2.98 -18.25
N ALA A 92 -19.01 -3.38 -17.22
CA ALA A 92 -17.98 -2.53 -16.60
C ALA A 92 -16.68 -2.47 -17.40
N TYR A 93 -16.31 -3.56 -18.07
CA TYR A 93 -14.98 -3.74 -18.67
C TYR A 93 -15.01 -4.16 -20.13
N ALA A 94 -16.18 -4.24 -20.79
CA ALA A 94 -16.19 -4.46 -22.23
C ALA A 94 -15.37 -3.34 -22.89
N PRO A 95 -14.39 -3.69 -23.73
CA PRO A 95 -13.66 -2.71 -24.50
C PRO A 95 -14.68 -1.94 -25.35
N GLN A 96 -14.72 -0.61 -25.17
CA GLN A 96 -15.39 0.25 -26.13
C GLN A 96 -14.55 0.19 -27.41
N THR A 97 -14.81 -0.80 -28.26
CA THR A 97 -14.30 -0.80 -29.62
C THR A 97 -15.05 0.31 -30.35
N PRO A 98 -14.42 1.48 -30.65
CA PRO A 98 -15.09 2.43 -31.53
C PRO A 98 -15.33 1.73 -32.88
N PRO A 99 -16.46 1.99 -33.55
CA PRO A 99 -16.69 1.41 -34.87
C PRO A 99 -15.58 1.89 -35.80
N VAL A 100 -14.69 0.98 -36.18
CA VAL A 100 -13.75 1.20 -37.27
C VAL A 100 -14.61 1.34 -38.52
N PRO A 101 -14.59 2.47 -39.24
CA PRO A 101 -15.29 2.56 -40.51
C PRO A 101 -14.67 1.52 -41.44
N LEU A 102 -15.48 0.56 -41.90
CA LEU A 102 -15.11 -0.26 -43.05
C LEU A 102 -14.92 0.68 -44.23
N ASP A 103 -13.67 0.94 -44.61
CA ASP A 103 -13.35 1.60 -45.86
C ASP A 103 -13.80 0.68 -47.01
N SER A 104 -14.93 1.05 -47.61
CA SER A 104 -15.56 0.41 -48.77
C SER A 104 -14.77 0.61 -50.08
N SER A 105 -13.46 0.87 -50.02
CA SER A 105 -12.65 1.19 -51.19
C SER A 105 -11.84 -0.02 -51.65
N ARG A 106 -12.47 -0.89 -52.46
CA ARG A 106 -11.87 -1.49 -53.68
C ARG A 106 -12.85 -2.47 -54.35
N ARG A 107 -13.83 -1.91 -55.07
CA ARG A 107 -14.41 -2.55 -56.25
C ARG A 107 -14.12 -1.70 -57.49
N ARG A 108 -13.21 -2.23 -58.32
CA ARG A 108 -13.15 -2.17 -59.80
C ARG A 108 -13.23 -0.81 -60.52
N ALA A 109 -12.16 -0.49 -61.23
CA ALA A 109 -12.19 0.00 -62.62
C ALA A 109 -10.91 -0.53 -63.32
N ARG A 110 -11.06 -1.53 -64.19
CA ARG A 110 -10.89 -1.45 -65.66
C ARG A 110 -9.45 -1.19 -66.12
N GLY A 111 -8.89 -2.21 -66.76
CA GLY A 111 -7.80 -2.21 -67.73
C GLY A 111 -7.95 -3.48 -68.54
#